data_AF-A0A0C5XH62-F1
#
_entry.id   AF-A0A0C5XH62-F1
#
_cell.length_a   1.000
_cell.length_b   1.000
_cell.length_c   1.000
_cell.angle_alpha   90.00
_cell.angle_beta   90.00
_cell.angle_gamma   90.00
#
_symmetry.space_group_name_H-M   'P 1'
#
loop_
_entity.id
_entity.type
_entity.pdbx_description
1 polymer ?
#
loop_
_entity_poly.entity_id
_entity_poly.type
_entity_poly.pdbx_seq_one_letter_code
_entity_poly.pdbx_strand_id
1 'polypeptide(L)'
;MINIDLTEIDHLAADLRSAPARVEPAVDAEVGRGGYRVQGRAQVNAPKDTGTLASSITTDLGHLSYEVGPEVNYGGFVEEGTSGPYPIENAFGLGILVMHPGIDPQPYLGPAFDADLSRTERGILKAAADRTLG
;
A
#
# COMPACT_ATOMS: atom_id res chain seq x y z
N MET A 1 -30.65 -2.49 -52.03
CA MET A 1 -29.32 -2.82 -51.50
C MET A 1 -29.15 -1.97 -50.24
N ILE A 2 -29.01 -2.59 -49.07
CA ILE A 2 -28.85 -1.87 -47.80
C ILE A 2 -27.36 -1.58 -47.64
N ASN A 3 -26.98 -0.31 -47.50
CA ASN A 3 -25.62 0.11 -47.17
C ASN A 3 -25.54 0.24 -45.64
N ILE A 4 -24.71 -0.58 -45.00
CA ILE A 4 -24.49 -0.50 -43.55
C ILE A 4 -23.24 0.35 -43.32
N ASP A 5 -23.39 1.44 -42.57
CA ASP A 5 -22.28 2.27 -42.13
C ASP A 5 -21.69 1.70 -40.83
N LEU A 6 -20.38 1.44 -40.83
CA LEU A 6 -19.63 0.86 -39.71
C LEU A 6 -18.55 1.80 -39.18
N THR A 7 -18.49 3.04 -39.68
CA THR A 7 -17.41 3.99 -39.39
C THR A 7 -17.29 4.29 -37.89
N GLU A 8 -18.41 4.40 -37.17
CA GLU A 8 -18.42 4.63 -35.72
C GLU A 8 -17.85 3.45 -34.92
N ILE A 9 -18.05 2.21 -35.39
CA ILE A 9 -17.50 1.01 -34.75
C ILE A 9 -15.98 0.98 -34.90
N ASP A 10 -15.46 1.37 -36.07
CA ASP A 10 -14.02 1.47 -36.31
C ASP A 10 -13.37 2.55 -35.43
N HIS A 11 -14.03 3.71 -35.27
CA HIS A 11 -13.58 4.75 -34.35
C HIS A 11 -13.55 4.27 -32.89
N LEU A 12 -14.63 3.64 -32.41
CA LEU A 12 -14.66 3.07 -31.07
C LEU A 12 -13.54 2.03 -30.85
N ALA A 13 -13.31 1.17 -31.84
CA ALA A 13 -12.24 0.18 -31.79
C ALA A 13 -10.83 0.80 -31.76
N ALA A 14 -10.64 1.96 -32.40
CA ALA A 14 -9.39 2.71 -32.34
C ALA A 14 -9.21 3.42 -30.98
N ASP A 15 -10.27 3.96 -30.42
CA ASP A 15 -10.26 4.61 -29.10
C ASP A 15 -9.96 3.60 -27.99
N LEU A 16 -10.62 2.44 -28.00
CA LEU A 16 -10.36 1.38 -27.03
C LEU A 16 -8.92 0.86 -27.10
N ARG A 17 -8.33 0.75 -28.30
CA ARG A 17 -6.93 0.33 -28.48
C ARG A 17 -5.93 1.36 -27.94
N SER A 18 -6.25 2.64 -28.01
CA SER A 18 -5.37 3.73 -27.57
C SER A 18 -5.64 4.21 -26.14
N ALA A 19 -6.74 3.77 -25.51
CA ALA A 19 -7.11 4.18 -24.16
C ALA A 19 -6.08 3.79 -23.08
N PRO A 20 -5.50 2.56 -23.05
CA PRO A 20 -4.54 2.18 -22.02
C PRO A 20 -3.32 3.11 -21.97
N ALA A 21 -2.73 3.43 -23.13
CA ALA A 21 -1.58 4.33 -23.22
C ALA A 21 -1.86 5.75 -22.68
N ARG A 22 -3.13 6.18 -22.65
CA ARG A 22 -3.56 7.48 -22.11
C ARG A 22 -3.91 7.41 -20.62
N VAL A 23 -4.53 6.32 -20.19
CA VAL A 23 -5.07 6.13 -18.83
C VAL A 23 -3.99 5.66 -17.86
N GLU A 24 -3.17 4.71 -18.29
CA GLU A 24 -2.21 4.00 -17.44
C GLU A 24 -1.22 4.93 -16.73
N PRO A 25 -0.58 5.93 -17.38
CA PRO A 25 0.31 6.84 -16.66
C PRO A 25 -0.39 7.70 -15.60
N ALA A 26 -1.67 8.03 -15.82
CA ALA A 26 -2.46 8.81 -14.88
C ALA A 26 -2.87 7.98 -13.66
N VAL A 27 -3.23 6.71 -13.89
CA VAL A 27 -3.54 5.76 -12.83
C VAL A 27 -2.30 5.43 -12.02
N ASP A 28 -1.18 5.13 -12.67
CA ASP A 28 0.11 4.83 -12.03
C ASP A 28 0.55 5.98 -11.11
N ALA A 29 0.45 7.22 -11.60
CA ALA A 29 0.74 8.40 -10.80
C ALA A 29 -0.20 8.60 -9.59
N GLU A 30 -1.45 8.13 -9.65
CA GLU A 30 -2.36 8.19 -8.51
C GLU A 30 -2.12 7.05 -7.52
N VAL A 31 -1.79 5.85 -8.01
CA VAL A 31 -1.35 4.73 -7.16
C VAL A 31 -0.11 5.13 -6.36
N GLY A 32 0.90 5.72 -7.00
CA GLY A 32 2.09 6.21 -6.29
C GLY A 32 1.79 7.32 -5.28
N ARG A 33 0.85 8.22 -5.58
CA ARG A 33 0.36 9.19 -4.59
C ARG A 33 -0.34 8.53 -3.40
N GLY A 34 -1.06 7.44 -3.63
CA GLY A 34 -1.63 6.59 -2.58
C GLY A 34 -0.54 6.07 -1.64
N GLY A 35 0.51 5.47 -2.18
CA GLY A 35 1.66 4.97 -1.41
C GLY A 35 2.25 6.03 -0.46
N TYR A 36 2.57 7.22 -0.99
CA TYR A 36 3.11 8.30 -0.14
C TYR A 36 2.13 8.81 0.92
N ARG A 37 0.82 8.79 0.66
CA ARG A 37 -0.20 9.14 1.67
C ARG A 37 -0.25 8.09 2.79
N VAL A 38 -0.21 6.82 2.42
CA VAL A 38 -0.17 5.70 3.38
C VAL A 38 1.10 5.78 4.22
N GLN A 39 2.27 5.96 3.60
CA GLN A 39 3.53 6.17 4.33
C GLN A 39 3.42 7.33 5.32
N GLY A 40 3.00 8.52 4.89
CA GLY A 40 2.89 9.67 5.78
C GLY A 40 1.95 9.43 6.97
N ARG A 41 0.83 8.72 6.76
CA ARG A 41 -0.08 8.34 7.83
C ARG A 41 0.53 7.29 8.76
N ALA A 42 1.17 6.26 8.21
CA ALA A 42 1.83 5.23 8.99
C ALA A 42 2.94 5.82 9.88
N GLN A 43 3.71 6.79 9.37
CA GLN A 43 4.70 7.53 10.15
C GLN A 43 4.11 8.38 11.27
N VAL A 44 2.88 8.89 11.09
CA VAL A 44 2.16 9.61 12.14
C VAL A 44 1.66 8.66 13.22
N ASN A 45 1.12 7.51 12.81
CA ASN A 45 0.54 6.50 13.69
C ASN A 45 1.59 5.70 14.46
N ALA A 46 2.77 5.50 13.88
CA ALA A 46 3.83 4.69 14.45
C ALA A 46 4.27 5.23 15.84
N PRO A 47 4.52 4.34 16.82
CA PRO A 47 5.04 4.72 18.14
C PRO A 47 6.36 5.50 18.05
N LYS A 48 6.49 6.58 18.85
CA LYS A 48 7.60 7.56 18.74
C LYS A 48 8.44 7.66 20.00
N ASP A 49 9.02 6.54 20.44
CA ASP A 49 9.98 6.58 21.56
C ASP A 49 11.31 7.22 21.09
N THR A 50 11.99 6.57 20.15
CA THR A 50 13.20 7.11 19.48
C THR A 50 12.92 7.69 18.08
N GLY A 51 11.71 7.47 17.56
CA GLY A 51 11.34 7.82 16.19
C GLY A 51 11.91 6.89 15.10
N THR A 52 12.78 5.93 15.45
CA THR A 52 13.44 5.04 14.48
C THR A 52 12.45 4.28 13.62
N LEU A 53 11.41 3.68 14.24
CA LEU A 53 10.37 2.94 13.52
C LEU A 53 9.67 3.84 12.50
N ALA A 54 9.15 4.98 12.95
CA ALA A 54 8.49 5.94 12.08
C ALA A 54 9.42 6.39 10.93
N SER A 55 10.67 6.72 11.21
CA SER A 55 11.63 7.15 10.17
C SER A 55 11.98 6.06 9.16
N SER A 56 11.84 4.78 9.54
CA SER A 56 12.17 3.63 8.69
C SER A 56 11.03 3.20 7.76
N ILE A 57 9.85 3.82 7.85
CA ILE A 57 8.73 3.48 6.97
C ILE A 57 8.95 4.18 5.64
N THR A 58 9.11 3.37 4.59
CA THR A 58 9.37 3.80 3.22
C THR A 58 8.28 3.29 2.28
N THR A 59 8.25 3.85 1.06
CA THR A 59 7.37 3.40 -0.02
C THR A 59 8.23 2.92 -1.17
N ASP A 60 7.99 1.71 -1.63
CA ASP A 60 8.52 1.18 -2.88
C ASP A 60 7.43 1.23 -3.95
N LEU A 61 7.72 1.91 -5.05
CA LEU A 61 6.79 2.07 -6.17
C LEU A 61 7.05 1.00 -7.23
N GLY A 62 5.98 0.30 -7.61
CA GLY A 62 5.94 -0.60 -8.77
C GLY A 62 5.02 -0.05 -9.86
N HIS A 63 4.94 -0.77 -10.97
CA HIS A 63 3.99 -0.43 -12.02
C HIS A 63 2.56 -0.74 -11.57
N LEU A 64 1.72 0.30 -11.47
CA LEU A 64 0.35 0.23 -10.95
C LEU A 64 0.26 -0.38 -9.54
N SER A 65 1.34 -0.32 -8.76
CA SER A 65 1.39 -0.85 -7.41
C SER A 65 2.32 -0.04 -6.51
N TYR A 66 2.14 -0.19 -5.20
CA TYR A 66 3.10 0.29 -4.22
C TYR A 66 3.15 -0.69 -3.04
N GLU A 67 4.26 -0.69 -2.34
CA GLU A 67 4.46 -1.36 -1.06
C GLU A 67 4.89 -0.32 -0.02
N VAL A 68 4.31 -0.37 1.17
CA VAL A 68 4.69 0.51 2.30
C VAL A 68 5.00 -0.37 3.49
N GLY A 69 6.18 -0.21 4.07
CA GLY A 69 6.61 -1.00 5.22
C GLY A 69 7.81 -0.40 5.93
N PRO A 70 8.09 -0.84 7.18
CA PRO A 70 9.29 -0.49 7.90
C PRO A 70 10.51 -1.28 7.38
N GLU A 71 11.68 -0.64 7.33
CA GLU A 71 12.95 -1.34 7.10
C GLU A 71 13.49 -2.04 8.35
N VAL A 72 12.96 -1.71 9.53
CA VAL A 72 13.36 -2.34 10.79
C VAL A 72 12.62 -3.66 11.03
N ASN A 73 13.38 -4.72 11.35
CA ASN A 73 12.85 -6.07 11.54
C ASN A 73 11.76 -6.19 12.62
N TYR A 74 11.78 -5.29 13.63
CA TYR A 74 10.82 -5.36 14.72
C TYR A 74 9.47 -4.70 14.39
N GLY A 75 9.33 -4.01 13.26
CA GLY A 75 8.13 -3.26 12.94
C GLY A 75 6.87 -4.11 12.81
N GLY A 76 7.00 -5.36 12.34
CA GLY A 76 5.88 -6.32 12.28
C GLY A 76 5.41 -6.77 13.66
N PHE A 77 6.34 -6.98 14.60
CA PHE A 77 5.99 -7.32 16.00
C PHE A 77 5.31 -6.16 16.73
N VAL A 78 5.54 -4.92 16.29
CA VAL A 78 4.83 -3.74 16.82
C VAL A 78 3.43 -3.66 16.24
N GLU A 79 3.26 -3.89 14.94
CA GLU A 79 1.94 -3.88 14.27
C GLU A 79 1.01 -4.94 14.87
N GLU A 80 1.50 -6.18 14.98
CA GLU A 80 0.71 -7.37 15.33
C GLU A 80 0.79 -7.74 16.82
N GLY A 81 1.68 -7.10 17.57
CA GLY A 81 2.00 -7.49 18.94
C GLY A 81 2.83 -8.78 19.02
N THR A 82 3.11 -9.19 20.25
CA THR A 82 3.82 -10.45 20.54
C THR A 82 3.11 -11.19 21.66
N SER A 83 3.24 -12.51 21.71
CA SER A 83 2.72 -13.35 22.79
C SER A 83 3.86 -14.05 23.51
N GLY A 84 3.74 -14.22 24.83
CA GLY A 84 4.65 -15.05 25.62
C GLY A 84 3.93 -16.23 26.30
N PRO A 85 4.65 -17.04 27.11
CA PRO A 85 6.05 -16.89 27.54
C PRO A 85 7.08 -17.35 26.49
N TYR A 86 8.31 -16.82 26.54
CA TYR A 86 9.38 -17.14 25.59
C TYR A 86 10.59 -17.83 26.25
N PRO A 87 11.06 -18.96 25.69
CA PRO A 87 12.25 -19.65 26.18
C PRO A 87 13.53 -18.95 25.70
N ILE A 88 14.50 -18.78 26.59
CA ILE A 88 15.85 -18.32 26.27
C ILE A 88 16.81 -19.46 26.57
N GLU A 89 17.41 -20.04 25.55
CA GLU A 89 18.41 -21.09 25.66
C GLU A 89 19.82 -20.52 25.56
N ASN A 90 20.74 -20.97 26.40
CA ASN A 90 22.15 -20.68 26.23
C ASN A 90 22.80 -21.64 25.23
N ALA A 91 24.05 -21.36 24.83
CA ALA A 91 24.81 -22.18 23.89
C ALA A 91 25.07 -23.64 24.36
N PHE A 92 24.73 -23.95 25.63
CA PHE A 92 24.87 -25.27 26.23
C PHE A 92 23.51 -25.97 26.43
N GLY A 93 22.42 -25.45 25.87
CA GLY A 93 21.08 -26.05 25.95
C GLY A 93 20.41 -25.94 27.32
N LEU A 94 20.94 -25.11 28.23
CA LEU A 94 20.27 -24.75 29.48
C LEU A 94 19.41 -23.51 29.23
N GLY A 95 18.09 -23.66 29.38
CA GLY A 95 17.12 -22.61 29.13
C GLY A 95 16.46 -22.05 30.38
N ILE A 96 16.13 -20.75 30.36
CA ILE A 96 15.22 -20.11 31.31
C ILE A 96 13.96 -19.70 30.54
N LEU A 97 12.79 -19.97 31.11
CA LEU A 97 11.51 -19.53 30.55
C LEU A 97 11.15 -18.16 31.13
N VAL A 98 11.06 -17.15 30.28
CA VAL A 98 10.65 -15.81 30.68
C VAL A 98 9.14 -15.69 30.66
N MET A 99 8.55 -15.47 31.83
CA MET A 99 7.10 -15.36 32.04
C MET A 99 6.61 -13.92 31.78
N HIS A 100 6.78 -13.42 30.56
CA HIS A 100 6.17 -12.16 30.12
C HIS A 100 4.93 -12.46 29.28
N PRO A 101 3.80 -11.74 29.42
CA PRO A 101 2.59 -11.96 28.62
C PRO A 101 2.74 -11.61 27.11
N GLY A 102 3.90 -11.11 26.68
CA GLY A 102 4.07 -10.43 25.38
C GLY A 102 3.73 -8.93 25.43
N ILE A 103 3.54 -8.32 24.26
CA ILE A 103 3.26 -6.89 24.08
C ILE A 103 2.01 -6.77 23.22
N ASP A 104 1.07 -5.92 23.62
CA ASP A 104 -0.16 -5.67 22.84
C ASP A 104 0.15 -5.04 21.47
N PRO A 105 -0.65 -5.35 20.43
CA PRO A 105 -0.50 -4.75 19.11
C PRO A 105 -0.64 -3.22 19.13
N GLN A 106 0.22 -2.52 18.41
CA GLN A 106 0.16 -1.08 18.19
C GLN A 106 0.11 -0.80 16.68
N PRO A 107 -1.04 -1.04 16.03
CA PRO A 107 -1.15 -1.00 14.59
C PRO A 107 -0.98 0.42 14.05
N TYR A 108 -0.15 0.56 13.02
CA TYR A 108 0.19 1.82 12.37
C TYR A 108 0.08 1.73 10.84
N LEU A 109 0.37 0.57 10.23
CA LEU A 109 0.27 0.34 8.79
C LEU A 109 -1.14 0.04 8.33
N GLY A 110 -1.79 -0.98 8.90
CA GLY A 110 -3.15 -1.39 8.52
C GLY A 110 -4.13 -0.21 8.59
N PRO A 111 -4.22 0.50 9.72
CA PRO A 111 -5.07 1.68 9.85
C PRO A 111 -4.72 2.81 8.86
N ALA A 112 -3.43 2.98 8.50
CA ALA A 112 -3.02 3.99 7.53
C ALA A 112 -3.48 3.65 6.11
N PHE A 113 -3.39 2.38 5.73
CA PHE A 113 -3.88 1.86 4.46
C PHE A 113 -5.40 1.98 4.34
N ASP A 114 -6.13 1.44 5.33
CA ASP A 114 -7.60 1.46 5.34
C ASP A 114 -8.15 2.88 5.23
N ALA A 115 -7.51 3.84 5.90
CA ALA A 115 -7.93 5.22 5.89
C ALA A 115 -7.65 5.97 4.57
N ASP A 116 -6.79 5.44 3.69
CA ASP A 116 -6.53 6.03 2.36
C ASP A 116 -7.18 5.25 1.21
N LEU A 117 -7.59 4.00 1.41
CA LEU A 117 -8.13 3.10 0.37
C LEU A 117 -9.19 3.78 -0.49
N SER A 118 -10.28 4.26 0.12
CA SER A 118 -11.38 4.91 -0.61
C SER A 118 -10.98 6.23 -1.29
N ARG A 119 -9.91 6.88 -0.84
CA ARG A 119 -9.38 8.08 -1.50
C ARG A 119 -8.62 7.70 -2.77
N THR A 120 -7.77 6.69 -2.68
CA THR A 120 -7.00 6.17 -3.81
C THR A 120 -7.91 5.60 -4.89
N GLU A 121 -8.91 4.80 -4.53
CA GLU A 121 -9.91 4.27 -5.48
C GLU A 121 -10.62 5.38 -6.25
N ARG A 122 -11.10 6.41 -5.54
CA ARG A 122 -11.74 7.57 -6.19
C ARG A 122 -10.77 8.35 -7.06
N GLY A 123 -9.51 8.46 -6.64
CA GLY A 123 -8.46 9.08 -7.42
C GLY A 123 -8.23 8.35 -8.74
N ILE A 124 -8.12 7.02 -8.70
CA ILE A 124 -7.93 6.15 -9.87
C ILE A 124 -9.11 6.31 -10.84
N LEU A 125 -10.34 6.21 -10.33
CA LEU A 125 -11.54 6.33 -11.16
C LEU A 125 -11.61 7.71 -11.85
N LYS A 126 -11.28 8.77 -11.12
CA LYS A 126 -11.20 10.12 -11.68
C LYS A 126 -10.10 10.22 -12.74
N ALA A 127 -8.90 9.73 -12.44
CA ALA A 127 -7.76 9.78 -13.35
C ALA A 127 -8.04 9.03 -14.66
N ALA A 128 -8.76 7.90 -14.59
CA ALA A 128 -9.20 7.17 -15.77
C ALA A 128 -10.26 7.94 -16.55
N ALA A 129 -11.31 8.44 -15.88
CA ALA A 129 -12.40 9.16 -16.51
C ALA A 129 -11.92 10.43 -17.27
N ASP A 130 -11.03 11.20 -16.65
CA ASP A 130 -10.46 12.42 -17.22
C ASP A 130 -9.64 12.15 -18.50
N ARG A 131 -9.17 10.91 -18.72
CA ARG A 131 -8.35 10.50 -19.88
C ARG A 131 -9.11 9.73 -20.94
N THR A 132 -10.30 9.24 -20.62
CA THR A 132 -11.21 8.59 -21.58
C THR A 132 -12.21 9.56 -22.20
N LEU A 133 -12.57 10.64 -21.51
CA LEU A 133 -13.60 11.61 -21.95
C LEU A 133 -13.03 12.93 -22.47
N GLY A 134 -11.72 13.12 -22.42
CA GLY A 134 -10.99 14.28 -22.96
C GLY A 134 -10.17 13.91 -24.18
#